data_AF-A0A4Q5SHR6-F1
#
_entry.id   AF-A0A4Q5SHR6-F1
#
_cell.length_a   1.000
_cell.length_b   1.000
_cell.length_c   1.000
_cell.angle_alpha   90.00
_cell.angle_beta   90.00
_cell.angle_gamma   90.00
#
_symmetry.space_group_name_H-M   'P 1'
#
loop_
_entity.id
_entity.type
_entity.pdbx_description
1 polymer ?
#
loop_
_entity_poly.entity_id
_entity_poly.type
_entity_poly.pdbx_seq_one_letter_code
_entity_poly.pdbx_strand_id
1 'polypeptide(L)'
;LMVDIEGETAIIALLALQPDRKLLLASSEGRGFIAKAGEIMAETRKGKQVMNLRDGVRLKVIRPIAADDDYAAVIGDNRKLVVFPLADLPELSRGSGVQLQRYRDGGLADATSFAFAQGLSWPMGGESGRTRTEADLGQWRTARGAAGRMPPMGFPRDNRFG
;
A
#
# COMPACT_ATOMS: atom_id res chain seq x y z
N LEU A 1 -22.37 10.86 12.39
CA LEU A 1 -21.14 10.92 13.20
C LEU A 1 -20.35 12.15 12.72
N MET A 2 -19.96 13.08 13.59
CA MET A 2 -19.09 14.21 13.23
C MET A 2 -17.64 13.85 13.60
N VAL A 3 -16.67 14.17 12.73
CA VAL A 3 -15.24 13.93 12.95
C VAL A 3 -14.56 15.28 13.12
N ASP A 4 -13.76 15.41 14.18
CA ASP A 4 -12.94 16.60 14.42
C ASP A 4 -11.58 16.37 13.76
N ILE A 5 -11.30 17.11 12.69
CA ILE A 5 -10.05 17.05 11.95
C ILE A 5 -9.26 18.32 12.28
N GLU A 6 -8.05 18.16 12.82
CA GLU A 6 -7.15 19.28 13.06
C GLU A 6 -6.77 19.94 11.72
N GLY A 7 -6.72 21.28 11.69
CA GLY A 7 -6.76 22.09 10.46
C GLY A 7 -5.65 21.85 9.42
N GLU A 8 -4.58 21.14 9.77
CA GLU A 8 -3.47 20.80 8.86
C GLU A 8 -3.45 19.33 8.42
N THR A 9 -4.47 18.53 8.78
CA THR A 9 -4.51 17.10 8.46
C THR A 9 -5.11 16.86 7.07
N ALA A 10 -4.32 16.28 6.15
CA ALA A 10 -4.81 15.87 4.84
C ALA A 10 -5.62 14.56 4.92
N ILE A 11 -6.82 14.57 4.34
CA ILE A 11 -7.61 13.35 4.13
C ILE A 11 -7.08 12.66 2.87
N ILE A 12 -6.54 11.44 3.02
CA ILE A 12 -5.97 10.69 1.88
C ILE A 12 -6.93 9.62 1.33
N ALA A 13 -7.98 9.25 2.07
CA ALA A 13 -8.95 8.25 1.66
C ALA A 13 -10.26 8.37 2.44
N LEU A 14 -11.34 7.93 1.82
CA LEU A 14 -12.64 7.73 2.45
C LEU A 14 -13.16 6.34 2.05
N LEU A 15 -13.47 5.51 3.04
CA LEU A 15 -13.89 4.13 2.84
C LEU A 15 -15.17 3.84 3.62
N ALA A 16 -16.13 3.17 2.99
CA ALA A 16 -17.26 2.61 3.71
C ALA A 16 -16.77 1.50 4.66
N LEU A 17 -17.23 1.53 5.92
CA LEU A 17 -16.85 0.54 6.92
C LEU A 17 -17.43 -0.83 6.54
N GLN A 18 -16.54 -1.82 6.45
CA GLN A 18 -16.88 -3.23 6.38
C GLN A 18 -16.02 -3.93 7.42
N PRO A 19 -16.57 -4.38 8.58
CA PRO A 19 -15.76 -4.83 9.72
C PRO A 19 -14.73 -5.93 9.38
N ASP A 20 -15.11 -6.87 8.51
CA ASP A 20 -14.28 -8.01 8.11
C ASP A 20 -13.22 -7.67 7.04
N ARG A 21 -13.26 -6.44 6.49
CA ARG A 21 -12.34 -6.01 5.44
C ARG A 21 -10.93 -5.84 6.01
N LYS A 22 -9.96 -6.44 5.32
CA LYS A 22 -8.54 -6.17 5.53
C LYS A 22 -8.09 -4.96 4.71
N LEU A 23 -7.19 -4.18 5.29
CA LEU A 23 -6.64 -2.96 4.71
C LEU A 23 -5.11 -3.05 4.70
N LEU A 24 -4.50 -2.75 3.57
CA LEU A 24 -3.07 -2.51 3.47
C LEU A 24 -2.79 -1.06 3.83
N LEU A 25 -2.01 -0.83 4.88
CA LEU A 25 -1.54 0.50 5.28
C LEU A 25 -0.05 0.61 5.03
N ALA A 26 0.40 1.74 4.48
CA ALA A 26 1.83 2.02 4.35
C ALA A 26 2.17 3.52 4.47
N SER A 27 3.29 3.80 5.12
CA SER A 27 3.86 5.14 5.25
C SER A 27 4.75 5.52 4.06
N SER A 28 5.03 6.81 3.93
CA SER A 28 5.93 7.35 2.92
C SER A 28 7.37 6.85 3.03
N GLU A 29 7.82 6.36 4.18
CA GLU A 29 9.14 5.72 4.35
C GLU A 29 9.12 4.21 3.99
N GLY A 30 7.96 3.71 3.53
CA GLY A 30 7.75 2.32 3.10
C GLY A 30 7.80 1.31 4.22
N ARG A 31 7.24 1.68 5.37
CA ARG A 31 6.79 0.71 6.37
C ARG A 31 5.30 0.46 6.20
N GLY A 32 4.83 -0.74 6.48
CA GLY A 32 3.41 -1.07 6.36
C GLY A 32 3.01 -2.34 7.09
N PHE A 33 1.71 -2.57 7.16
CA PHE A 33 1.07 -3.71 7.81
C PHE A 33 -0.37 -3.87 7.31
N ILE A 34 -0.97 -5.01 7.63
CA ILE A 34 -2.38 -5.28 7.37
C ILE A 34 -3.19 -4.90 8.61
N ALA A 35 -4.33 -4.21 8.44
CA ALA A 35 -5.26 -3.93 9.53
C ALA A 35 -6.65 -4.47 9.20
N LYS A 36 -7.35 -5.01 10.19
CA LYS A 36 -8.79 -5.28 10.08
C LYS A 36 -9.57 -4.00 10.33
N ALA A 37 -10.47 -3.66 9.41
CA ALA A 37 -11.25 -2.42 9.48
C ALA A 37 -12.07 -2.32 10.78
N GLY A 38 -12.66 -3.42 11.26
CA GLY A 38 -13.39 -3.45 12.53
C GLY A 38 -12.52 -3.13 13.75
N GLU A 39 -11.26 -3.55 13.75
CA GLU A 39 -10.34 -3.33 14.89
C GLU A 39 -9.77 -1.91 14.95
N ILE A 40 -9.81 -1.17 13.84
CA ILE A 40 -9.28 0.19 13.74
C ILE A 40 -10.37 1.27 13.73
N MET A 41 -11.62 0.87 13.92
CA MET A 41 -12.74 1.80 14.09
C MET A 41 -12.49 2.71 15.31
N ALA A 42 -12.74 4.00 15.13
CA ALA A 42 -12.67 4.97 16.20
C ALA A 42 -14.03 5.12 16.88
N GLU A 43 -14.03 5.15 18.22
CA GLU A 43 -15.25 5.38 19.02
C GLU A 43 -15.47 6.86 19.34
N THR A 44 -14.46 7.72 19.09
CA THR A 44 -14.48 9.15 19.43
C THR A 44 -14.34 10.04 18.21
N ARG A 45 -14.77 11.30 18.34
CA ARG A 45 -14.66 12.32 17.27
C ARG A 45 -13.21 12.66 16.90
N LYS A 46 -12.27 12.45 17.82
CA LYS A 46 -10.83 12.65 17.62
C LYS A 46 -10.17 11.56 16.77
N GLY A 47 -10.91 10.52 16.40
CA GLY A 47 -10.37 9.39 15.65
C GLY A 47 -9.53 8.44 16.51
N LYS A 48 -8.78 7.57 15.82
CA LYS A 48 -7.87 6.58 16.41
C LYS A 48 -6.55 6.64 15.65
N GLN A 49 -5.44 6.78 16.37
CA GLN A 49 -4.13 6.65 15.75
C GLN A 49 -3.84 5.16 15.47
N VAL A 50 -3.83 4.80 14.19
CA VAL A 50 -3.59 3.43 13.72
C VAL A 50 -2.11 3.25 13.34
N MET A 51 -1.55 4.18 12.57
CA MET A 51 -0.14 4.14 12.21
C MET A 51 0.68 5.12 13.05
N ASN A 52 1.75 4.62 13.67
CA ASN A 52 2.72 5.46 14.38
C ASN A 52 3.77 5.96 13.37
N LEU A 53 3.74 7.25 13.08
CA LEU A 53 4.59 7.92 12.10
C LEU A 53 5.65 8.76 12.81
N ARG A 54 6.86 8.81 12.24
CA ARG A 54 7.92 9.73 12.68
C ARG A 54 7.69 11.11 12.07
N ASP A 55 8.36 12.12 12.61
CA ASP A 55 8.32 13.49 12.08
C ASP A 55 8.66 13.53 10.58
N GLY A 56 7.83 14.22 9.80
CA GLY A 56 7.95 14.32 8.33
C GLY A 56 7.50 13.07 7.55
N VAL A 57 7.14 11.97 8.22
CA VAL A 57 6.57 10.77 7.59
C VAL A 57 5.05 10.89 7.59
N ARG A 58 4.43 10.62 6.44
CA ARG A 58 2.96 10.58 6.30
C ARG A 58 2.47 9.19 5.95
N LEU A 59 1.22 8.89 6.26
CA LEU A 59 0.52 7.76 5.67
C LEU A 59 0.39 8.03 4.15
N LYS A 60 0.78 7.06 3.31
CA LYS A 60 0.79 7.22 1.86
C LYS A 60 -0.14 6.25 1.14
N VAL A 61 -0.40 5.09 1.75
CA VAL A 61 -1.31 4.06 1.21
C VAL A 61 -2.28 3.61 2.29
N ILE A 62 -3.56 3.54 1.91
CA ILE A 62 -4.61 2.80 2.59
C ILE A 62 -5.51 2.20 1.51
N ARG A 63 -5.46 0.87 1.33
CA ARG A 63 -6.23 0.17 0.29
C ARG A 63 -6.90 -1.08 0.84
N PRO A 64 -8.15 -1.39 0.44
CA PRO A 64 -8.75 -2.70 0.68
C PRO A 64 -7.88 -3.82 0.10
N ILE A 65 -7.80 -4.92 0.82
CA ILE A 65 -7.24 -6.18 0.35
C ILE A 65 -8.42 -7.07 -0.04
N ALA A 66 -8.46 -7.54 -1.29
CA ALA A 66 -9.50 -8.46 -1.74
C ALA A 66 -9.34 -9.84 -1.07
N ALA A 67 -10.41 -10.62 -1.01
CA ALA A 67 -10.39 -11.90 -0.29
C ALA A 67 -9.44 -12.94 -0.92
N ASP A 68 -9.23 -12.84 -2.23
CA ASP A 68 -8.35 -13.69 -3.04
C ASP A 68 -6.94 -13.13 -3.20
N ASP A 69 -6.66 -11.93 -2.70
CA ASP A 69 -5.31 -11.37 -2.71
C ASP A 69 -4.39 -12.16 -1.78
N ASP A 70 -3.24 -12.56 -2.30
CA ASP A 70 -2.23 -13.32 -1.55
C ASP A 70 -0.83 -12.68 -1.63
N TYR A 71 -0.65 -11.63 -2.44
CA TYR A 71 0.61 -10.90 -2.61
C TYR A 71 0.45 -9.39 -2.51
N ALA A 72 1.54 -8.73 -2.11
CA ALA A 72 1.71 -7.29 -2.18
C ALA A 72 2.73 -6.91 -3.25
N ALA A 73 2.46 -5.82 -3.97
CA ALA A 73 3.38 -5.14 -4.85
C ALA A 73 3.68 -3.74 -4.30
N VAL A 74 4.95 -3.36 -4.29
CA VAL A 74 5.45 -2.12 -3.67
C VAL A 74 6.42 -1.46 -4.64
N ILE A 75 6.21 -0.19 -4.93
CA ILE A 75 7.11 0.60 -5.78
C ILE A 75 7.60 1.83 -5.04
N GLY A 76 8.91 2.09 -5.14
CA GLY A 76 9.57 3.26 -4.58
C GLY A 76 9.58 4.48 -5.49
N ASP A 77 9.84 5.64 -4.92
CA ASP A 77 10.08 6.88 -5.68
C ASP A 77 11.28 6.71 -6.64
N ASN A 78 12.24 5.86 -6.27
CA ASN A 78 13.38 5.43 -7.08
C ASN A 78 13.04 4.43 -8.22
N ARG A 79 11.74 4.20 -8.47
CA ARG A 79 11.21 3.35 -9.54
C ARG A 79 11.69 1.90 -9.46
N LYS A 80 11.83 1.38 -8.24
CA LYS A 80 12.08 -0.04 -7.99
C LYS A 80 10.82 -0.72 -7.48
N LEU A 81 10.45 -1.84 -8.09
CA LEU A 81 9.32 -2.69 -7.74
C LEU A 81 9.78 -3.93 -6.98
N VAL A 82 9.02 -4.30 -5.95
CA VAL A 82 9.14 -5.53 -5.16
C VAL A 82 7.76 -6.19 -5.10
N VAL A 83 7.72 -7.51 -5.23
CA VAL A 83 6.52 -8.33 -5.02
C VAL A 83 6.84 -9.37 -3.94
N PHE A 84 5.99 -9.52 -2.92
CA PHE A 84 6.17 -10.51 -1.84
C PHE A 84 4.81 -11.00 -1.29
N PRO A 85 4.73 -12.19 -0.66
CA PRO A 85 3.48 -12.73 -0.12
C PRO A 85 2.90 -11.84 0.99
N LEU A 86 1.58 -11.66 1.04
CA LEU A 86 0.91 -10.93 2.13
C LEU A 86 1.15 -11.56 3.51
N ALA A 87 1.41 -12.87 3.56
CA ALA A 87 1.79 -13.59 4.77
C ALA A 87 3.07 -13.05 5.44
N ASP A 88 3.91 -12.32 4.70
CA ASP A 88 5.11 -11.66 5.26
C ASP A 88 4.79 -10.36 6.01
N LEU A 89 3.54 -9.88 5.95
CA LEU A 89 3.08 -8.68 6.66
C LEU A 89 2.39 -9.05 7.97
N PRO A 90 2.70 -8.36 9.08
CA PRO A 90 1.94 -8.52 10.30
C PRO A 90 0.53 -7.93 10.14
N GLU A 91 -0.42 -8.55 10.81
CA GLU A 91 -1.75 -7.98 11.03
C GLU A 91 -1.74 -7.21 12.37
N LEU A 92 -2.00 -5.90 12.35
CA LEU A 92 -1.93 -5.03 13.52
C LEU A 92 -3.15 -4.12 13.60
N SER A 93 -3.60 -3.85 14.83
CA SER A 93 -4.61 -2.82 15.12
C SER A 93 -4.01 -1.43 15.41
N ARG A 94 -2.70 -1.38 15.68
CA ARG A 94 -1.88 -0.15 15.75
C ARG A 94 -0.39 -0.50 15.62
N GLY A 95 0.41 0.37 14.97
CA GLY A 95 1.87 0.26 14.99
C GLY A 95 2.59 1.03 13.88
N SER A 96 3.92 0.94 13.85
CA SER A 96 4.74 1.52 12.76
C SER A 96 4.89 0.59 11.54
N GLY A 97 4.35 -0.63 11.59
CA GLY A 97 4.51 -1.64 10.55
C GLY A 97 5.95 -2.16 10.39
N VAL A 98 6.18 -2.94 9.34
CA VAL A 98 7.48 -3.52 8.95
C VAL A 98 7.96 -2.90 7.63
N GLN A 99 9.26 -2.96 7.36
CA GLN A 99 9.83 -2.49 6.09
C GLN A 99 9.22 -3.30 4.93
N LEU A 100 8.67 -2.61 3.94
CA LEU A 100 8.09 -3.21 2.73
C LEU A 100 9.15 -3.36 1.63
N GLN A 101 9.96 -2.33 1.44
CA GLN A 101 11.04 -2.24 0.46
C GLN A 101 12.18 -1.39 1.02
N ARG A 102 13.42 -1.73 0.71
CA ARG A 102 14.59 -0.90 1.05
C ARG A 102 14.84 0.12 -0.06
N TYR A 103 14.88 1.40 0.31
CA TYR A 103 15.17 2.50 -0.61
C TYR A 103 16.63 2.94 -0.47
N ARG A 104 17.28 3.23 -1.60
CA ARG A 104 18.58 3.94 -1.60
C ARG A 104 18.36 5.46 -1.46
N ASP A 105 17.28 5.93 -2.04
CA ASP A 105 16.86 7.32 -2.17
C ASP A 105 15.32 7.38 -2.24
N GLY A 106 14.74 8.47 -1.73
CA GLY A 106 13.29 8.64 -1.64
C GLY A 106 12.62 7.70 -0.63
N GLY A 107 11.38 7.34 -0.88
CA GLY A 107 10.63 6.39 -0.06
C GLY A 107 9.64 5.59 -0.89
N LEU A 108 8.53 5.21 -0.26
CA LEU A 108 7.43 4.53 -0.93
C LEU A 108 6.79 5.47 -1.94
N ALA A 109 6.60 5.05 -3.19
CA ALA A 109 5.74 5.75 -4.14
C ALA A 109 4.30 5.23 -4.04
N ASP A 110 4.11 3.91 -4.10
CA ASP A 110 2.79 3.28 -4.00
C ASP A 110 2.88 1.79 -3.60
N ALA A 111 1.76 1.23 -3.13
CA ALA A 111 1.64 -0.19 -2.81
C ALA A 111 0.23 -0.72 -3.05
N THR A 112 0.09 -1.95 -3.54
CA THR A 112 -1.20 -2.63 -3.74
C THR A 112 -1.11 -4.09 -3.30
N SER A 113 -2.25 -4.70 -3.04
CA SER A 113 -2.41 -6.16 -3.00
C SER A 113 -3.00 -6.67 -4.31
N PHE A 114 -2.81 -7.96 -4.59
CA PHE A 114 -3.37 -8.65 -5.75
C PHE A 114 -3.30 -10.18 -5.55
N ALA A 115 -4.12 -10.92 -6.28
CA ALA A 115 -3.99 -12.37 -6.45
C ALA A 115 -2.85 -12.69 -7.42
N PHE A 116 -1.77 -13.32 -6.95
CA PHE A 116 -0.55 -13.56 -7.74
C PHE A 116 -0.81 -14.39 -9.00
N ALA A 117 -1.73 -15.35 -8.92
CA ALA A 117 -2.13 -16.17 -10.06
C ALA A 117 -2.82 -15.36 -11.19
N GLN A 118 -3.41 -14.19 -10.87
CA GLN A 118 -4.05 -13.31 -11.85
C GLN A 118 -3.08 -12.28 -12.44
N GLY A 119 -1.88 -12.15 -11.88
CA GLY A 119 -0.89 -11.17 -12.29
C GLY A 119 -1.15 -9.77 -11.73
N LEU A 120 -0.16 -8.90 -11.88
CA LEU A 120 -0.20 -7.52 -11.39
C LEU A 120 -0.73 -6.60 -12.49
N SER A 121 -1.76 -5.83 -12.18
CA SER A 121 -2.40 -4.92 -13.14
C SER A 121 -2.21 -3.45 -12.80
N TRP A 122 -2.14 -2.59 -13.83
CA TRP A 122 -2.06 -1.14 -13.67
C TRP A 122 -2.61 -0.42 -14.92
N PRO A 123 -3.05 0.86 -14.79
CA PRO A 123 -3.47 1.65 -15.93
C PRO A 123 -2.26 1.99 -16.81
N MET A 124 -2.37 1.74 -18.11
CA MET A 124 -1.49 2.31 -19.11
C MET A 124 -1.86 3.79 -19.25
N GLY A 125 -0.97 4.67 -18.78
CA GLY A 125 -1.19 6.12 -18.81
C GLY A 125 -1.60 6.66 -20.18
N GLY A 126 -2.15 7.88 -20.18
CA GLY A 126 -2.77 8.52 -21.34
C GLY A 126 -4.30 8.38 -21.34
N GLU A 127 -4.96 8.96 -22.33
CA GLU A 127 -6.43 9.07 -22.38
C GLU A 127 -7.15 7.74 -22.65
N SER A 128 -6.42 6.69 -23.04
CA SER A 128 -7.04 5.43 -23.49
C SER A 128 -7.69 4.58 -22.39
N GLY A 129 -7.42 4.86 -21.11
CA GLY A 129 -7.97 4.09 -19.98
C GLY A 129 -7.64 2.60 -19.98
N ARG A 130 -6.68 2.15 -20.80
CA ARG A 130 -6.34 0.73 -20.93
C ARG A 130 -5.62 0.24 -19.69
N THR A 131 -5.91 -0.98 -19.26
CA THR A 131 -5.18 -1.67 -18.18
C THR A 131 -4.21 -2.67 -18.79
N ARG A 132 -2.99 -2.74 -18.24
CA ARG A 132 -2.04 -3.81 -18.53
C ARG A 132 -1.99 -4.76 -17.34
N THR A 133 -1.87 -6.05 -17.63
CA THR A 133 -1.62 -7.10 -16.65
C THR A 133 -0.31 -7.79 -16.97
N GLU A 134 0.54 -7.96 -15.96
CA GLU A 134 1.78 -8.72 -16.03
C GLU A 134 1.62 -10.03 -15.27
N ALA A 135 1.60 -11.13 -16.01
CA ALA A 135 1.39 -12.47 -15.45
C ALA A 135 2.68 -13.09 -14.92
N ASP A 136 3.84 -12.84 -15.55
CA ASP A 136 5.12 -13.35 -15.07
C ASP A 136 5.81 -12.34 -14.16
N LEU A 137 5.66 -12.56 -12.86
CA LEU A 137 6.24 -11.72 -11.82
C LEU A 137 7.50 -12.33 -11.19
N GLY A 138 8.05 -13.40 -11.76
CA GLY A 138 9.17 -14.15 -11.17
C GLY A 138 10.38 -13.28 -10.85
N GLN A 139 10.67 -12.27 -11.68
CA GLN A 139 11.81 -11.38 -11.48
C GLN A 139 11.62 -10.31 -10.37
N TRP A 140 10.38 -10.00 -9.98
CA TRP A 140 10.08 -9.06 -8.89
C TRP A 140 9.67 -9.74 -7.60
N ARG A 141 9.31 -11.03 -7.66
CA ARG A 141 9.07 -11.86 -6.48
C ARG A 141 10.35 -12.02 -5.69
N THR A 142 10.43 -11.35 -4.55
CA THR A 142 11.61 -11.34 -3.67
C THR A 142 11.16 -11.36 -2.21
N ALA A 143 12.12 -11.48 -1.27
CA ALA A 143 11.80 -11.34 0.15
C ALA A 143 11.31 -9.91 0.45
N ARG A 144 10.36 -9.77 1.38
CA ARG A 144 9.93 -8.46 1.89
C ARG A 144 11.13 -7.65 2.39
N GLY A 145 11.17 -6.36 2.02
CA GLY A 145 12.28 -5.48 2.38
C GLY A 145 13.47 -5.52 1.41
N ALA A 146 13.39 -6.30 0.33
CA ALA A 146 14.36 -6.22 -0.77
C ALA A 146 14.41 -4.81 -1.38
N ALA A 147 15.48 -4.52 -2.14
CA ALA A 147 15.64 -3.23 -2.82
C ALA A 147 14.75 -3.09 -4.07
N GLY A 148 14.35 -4.22 -4.67
CA GLY A 148 13.53 -4.26 -5.88
C GLY A 148 14.30 -4.09 -7.19
N ARG A 149 13.57 -4.18 -8.30
CA ARG A 149 14.08 -4.06 -9.68
C ARG A 149 13.28 -3.05 -10.48
N MET A 150 13.74 -2.65 -11.67
CA MET A 150 12.94 -1.78 -12.54
C MET A 150 11.59 -2.45 -12.84
N PRO A 151 10.45 -1.73 -12.78
CA PRO A 151 9.14 -2.32 -13.01
C PRO A 151 8.99 -2.81 -14.46
N PRO A 152 7.95 -3.61 -14.74
CA PRO A 152 7.66 -4.09 -16.09
C PRO A 152 7.58 -2.95 -17.12
N MET A 153 7.84 -3.28 -18.39
CA MET A 153 7.71 -2.31 -19.47
C MET A 153 6.27 -1.77 -19.50
N GLY A 154 6.13 -0.45 -19.66
CA GLY A 154 4.82 0.20 -19.66
C GLY A 154 4.23 0.48 -18.27
N PHE A 155 4.98 0.27 -17.18
CA PHE A 155 4.57 0.74 -15.85
C PHE A 155 4.51 2.28 -15.79
N PRO A 156 3.50 2.89 -15.14
CA PRO A 156 3.28 4.34 -15.12
C PRO A 156 4.50 5.14 -14.64
N ARG A 157 4.73 6.31 -15.24
CA ARG A 157 5.90 7.16 -14.94
C ARG A 157 5.82 7.83 -13.57
N ASP A 158 4.62 8.00 -13.04
CA ASP A 158 4.31 8.53 -11.72
C ASP A 158 4.39 7.48 -10.60
N ASN A 159 4.77 6.24 -10.94
CA ASN A 159 4.91 5.12 -10.03
C ASN A 159 3.60 4.76 -9.28
N ARG A 160 2.43 4.93 -9.90
CA ARG A 160 1.13 4.55 -9.31
C ARG A 160 0.57 3.25 -9.90
N PHE A 161 -0.08 2.45 -9.07
CA PHE A 161 -0.83 1.26 -9.51
C PHE A 161 -2.26 1.56 -9.94
N GLY A 162 -2.81 2.72 -9.53
CA GLY A 162 -4.20 3.11 -9.74
C GLY A 162 -4.75 3.93 -8.59
#